data_AF-A0A0Q9QF70-F1
#
_entry.id   AF-A0A0Q9QF70-F1
#
_cell.length_a   1.000
_cell.length_b   1.000
_cell.length_c   1.000
_cell.angle_alpha   90.00
_cell.angle_beta   90.00
_cell.angle_gamma   90.00
#
_symmetry.space_group_name_H-M   'P 1'
#
loop_
_entity.id
_entity.type
_entity.pdbx_description
1 polymer ?
#
loop_
_entity_poly.entity_id
_entity_poly.type
_entity_poly.pdbx_seq_one_letter_code
_entity_poly.pdbx_strand_id
1 'polypeptide(L)'
;MDHAPLAALVIALTLAAVLLTSGVAKLRDKVATRDAFDALRVPDVVPRDAAAAALPWLEVALGVLLLAAPHPWLVPVAVGVLVLMLAYTAVIARALGFDEPVTCSCFGSIGRHDVDRTTLVRNVLLTLLAGALVWSAVEGASTPDTVAELDAAGWWALLAAAAAVVVAVLVSGAPPTSSARVPDDELLDYERQRIPYGVLTTADGRTATLAELAMTQARLLVVLSPGCAPCVRTAARLDEWAAQLAPAVSVLAVYPDVSSAMTASEHAPELSVSEPELNVRRLFSGGTPAAVLLGADGFLAGGPVVGEDVIAEFVEEVLAALSEESDPTAGGSGAATQAPA
;
A
#
# COMPACT_ATOMS: atom_id res chain seq x y z
N MET A 1 32.83 14.77 -26.90
CA MET A 1 32.82 13.84 -25.74
C MET A 1 31.79 14.38 -24.74
N ASP A 2 30.60 14.73 -25.24
CA ASP A 2 29.79 15.81 -24.62
C ASP A 2 28.53 15.26 -23.93
N HIS A 3 28.44 13.93 -23.77
CA HIS A 3 27.28 13.26 -23.16
C HIS A 3 27.43 13.01 -21.65
N ALA A 4 28.64 13.13 -21.10
CA ALA A 4 28.91 12.97 -19.67
C ALA A 4 28.12 13.95 -18.77
N PRO A 5 28.03 15.26 -19.07
CA PRO A 5 27.27 16.20 -18.21
C PRO A 5 25.77 15.93 -18.26
N LEU A 6 25.22 15.61 -19.44
CA LEU A 6 23.81 15.27 -19.60
C LEU A 6 23.44 14.00 -18.82
N ALA A 7 24.29 12.97 -18.85
CA ALA A 7 24.07 11.74 -18.10
C ALA A 7 24.02 11.99 -16.59
N ALA A 8 24.97 12.77 -16.04
CA ALA A 8 24.98 13.15 -14.63
C ALA A 8 23.72 13.93 -14.23
N LEU A 9 23.25 14.85 -15.10
CA LEU A 9 22.01 15.59 -14.88
C LEU A 9 20.78 14.66 -14.83
N VAL A 10 20.64 13.74 -15.79
CA VAL A 10 19.53 12.77 -15.81
C VAL A 10 19.53 11.90 -14.56
N ILE A 11 20.72 11.48 -14.09
CA ILE A 11 20.88 10.72 -12.85
C ILE A 11 20.42 11.55 -11.65
N ALA A 12 20.88 12.80 -11.53
CA ALA A 12 20.50 13.70 -10.44
C ALA A 12 18.98 13.95 -10.40
N LEU A 13 18.37 14.21 -11.56
CA LEU A 13 16.92 14.40 -11.70
C LEU A 13 16.14 13.14 -11.30
N THR A 14 16.62 11.96 -11.71
CA THR A 14 15.98 10.67 -11.37
C THR A 14 16.01 10.42 -9.87
N LEU A 15 17.18 10.58 -9.23
CA LEU A 15 17.34 10.38 -7.78
C LEU A 15 16.54 11.42 -6.98
N ALA A 16 16.55 12.69 -7.41
CA ALA A 16 15.76 13.74 -6.80
C ALA A 16 14.26 13.45 -6.89
N ALA A 17 13.76 13.05 -8.06
CA ALA A 17 12.35 12.69 -8.25
C ALA A 17 11.94 11.53 -7.32
N VAL A 18 12.76 10.48 -7.23
CA VAL A 18 12.50 9.33 -6.34
C VAL A 18 12.47 9.77 -4.87
N LEU A 19 13.46 10.54 -4.41
CA LEU A 19 13.54 11.00 -3.01
C LEU A 19 12.40 11.96 -2.65
N LEU A 20 12.06 12.90 -3.52
CA LEU A 20 11.00 13.87 -3.28
C LEU A 20 9.63 13.18 -3.24
N THR A 21 9.34 12.31 -4.21
CA THR A 21 8.06 11.57 -4.23
C THR A 21 7.94 10.64 -3.02
N SER A 22 9.01 9.90 -2.70
CA SER A 22 9.10 9.03 -1.53
C SER A 22 8.91 9.81 -0.22
N GLY A 23 9.66 10.90 -0.02
CA GLY A 23 9.61 11.71 1.19
C GLY A 23 8.27 12.41 1.39
N VAL A 24 7.66 12.96 0.33
CA VAL A 24 6.32 13.56 0.40
C VAL A 24 5.25 12.52 0.71
N ALA A 25 5.34 11.31 0.13
CA ALA A 25 4.42 10.22 0.45
C ALA A 25 4.50 9.86 1.95
N LYS A 26 5.71 9.72 2.49
CA LYS A 26 5.91 9.42 3.93
C LYS A 26 5.48 10.55 4.86
N LEU A 27 5.62 11.81 4.44
CA LEU A 27 5.13 12.96 5.22
C LEU A 27 3.60 13.01 5.33
N ARG A 28 2.90 12.51 4.30
CA ARG A 28 1.43 12.41 4.29
C ARG A 28 0.92 11.27 5.17
N ASP A 29 1.65 10.17 5.24
CA ASP A 29 1.28 8.98 6.03
C ASP A 29 2.40 8.58 7.00
N LYS A 30 2.40 9.26 8.15
CA LYS A 30 3.39 9.03 9.22
C LYS A 30 3.19 7.70 9.94
N VAL A 31 1.95 7.22 10.00
CA VAL A 31 1.61 5.95 10.65
C VAL A 31 2.14 4.80 9.81
N ALA A 32 1.85 4.77 8.51
CA ALA A 32 2.41 3.77 7.60
C ALA A 32 3.94 3.79 7.56
N THR A 33 4.56 4.96 7.70
CA THR A 33 6.03 5.07 7.79
C THR A 33 6.58 4.40 9.05
N ARG A 34 5.91 4.54 10.19
CA ARG A 34 6.30 3.86 11.44
C ARG A 34 6.05 2.35 11.36
N ASP A 35 4.87 1.97 10.88
CA ASP A 35 4.51 0.56 10.67
C ASP A 35 5.51 -0.14 9.76
N ALA A 36 6.04 0.54 8.74
CA ALA A 36 7.09 0.03 7.88
C ALA A 36 8.39 -0.27 8.65
N PHE A 37 8.79 0.56 9.62
CA PHE A 37 10.00 0.29 10.43
C PHE A 37 9.82 -0.95 11.31
N ASP A 38 8.61 -1.17 11.84
CA ASP A 38 8.29 -2.33 12.66
C ASP A 38 8.15 -3.60 11.82
N ALA A 39 7.45 -3.54 10.69
CA ALA A 39 7.30 -4.65 9.75
C ALA A 39 8.65 -5.09 9.18
N LEU A 40 9.55 -4.13 8.91
CA LEU A 40 10.92 -4.41 8.49
C LEU A 40 11.80 -4.90 9.64
N ARG A 41 11.33 -4.96 10.88
CA ARG A 41 12.12 -5.39 12.05
C ARG A 41 13.45 -4.61 12.14
N VAL A 42 13.40 -3.28 12.03
CA VAL A 42 14.61 -2.44 12.10
C VAL A 42 15.29 -2.64 13.46
N PRO A 43 16.62 -2.91 13.53
CA PRO A 43 17.30 -3.19 14.78
C PRO A 43 17.16 -2.08 15.82
N ASP A 44 17.07 -2.44 17.10
CA ASP A 44 16.82 -1.51 18.21
C ASP A 44 17.94 -0.49 18.45
N VAL A 45 19.11 -0.68 17.81
CA VAL A 45 20.19 0.33 17.78
C VAL A 45 19.78 1.61 17.06
N VAL A 46 18.75 1.56 16.20
CA VAL A 46 18.18 2.73 15.53
C VAL A 46 16.96 3.18 16.33
N PRO A 47 16.89 4.43 16.81
CA PRO A 47 15.72 4.93 17.52
C PRO A 47 14.55 5.07 16.55
N ARG A 48 13.71 4.03 16.46
CA ARG A 48 12.72 3.84 15.39
C ARG A 48 11.80 5.04 15.22
N ASP A 49 11.26 5.58 16.32
CA ASP A 49 10.36 6.74 16.27
C ASP A 49 11.03 8.00 15.73
N ALA A 50 12.25 8.28 16.19
CA ALA A 50 13.01 9.44 15.74
C ALA A 50 13.46 9.27 14.29
N ALA A 51 13.89 8.06 13.91
CA ALA A 51 14.30 7.74 12.55
C ALA A 51 13.11 7.80 11.58
N ALA A 52 11.96 7.22 11.91
CA ALA A 52 10.74 7.28 11.12
C ALA A 52 10.22 8.72 10.98
N ALA A 53 10.38 9.56 12.00
CA ALA A 53 10.01 10.97 11.93
C ALA A 53 11.00 11.82 11.11
N ALA A 54 12.31 11.53 11.19
CA ALA A 54 13.36 12.32 10.53
C ALA A 54 13.59 11.92 9.06
N LEU A 55 13.41 10.64 8.73
CA LEU A 55 13.69 10.09 7.40
C LEU A 55 12.98 10.83 6.25
N PRO A 56 11.67 11.16 6.34
CA PRO A 56 10.98 11.83 5.23
C PRO A 56 11.54 13.24 4.97
N TRP A 57 11.91 13.96 6.04
CA TRP A 57 12.55 15.27 5.92
C TRP A 57 13.94 15.16 5.32
N LEU A 58 14.70 14.12 5.69
CA LEU A 58 16.01 13.86 5.10
C LEU A 58 15.89 13.53 3.60
N GLU A 59 14.93 12.70 3.20
CA GLU A 59 14.67 12.40 1.79
C GLU A 59 14.34 13.67 0.99
N VAL A 60 13.40 14.49 1.49
CA VAL A 60 13.03 15.74 0.82
C VAL A 60 14.21 16.71 0.77
N ALA A 61 14.93 16.89 1.87
CA ALA A 61 16.09 17.79 1.93
C ALA A 61 17.18 17.36 0.93
N LEU A 62 17.54 16.08 0.90
CA LEU A 62 18.52 15.56 -0.06
C LEU A 62 18.04 15.70 -1.50
N GLY A 63 16.76 15.42 -1.77
CA GLY A 63 16.15 15.60 -3.09
C GLY A 63 16.20 17.05 -3.58
N VAL A 64 15.90 18.03 -2.72
CA VAL A 64 16.02 19.46 -3.05
C VAL A 64 17.48 19.87 -3.23
N LEU A 65 18.36 19.42 -2.33
CA LEU A 65 19.78 19.76 -2.39
C LEU A 65 20.47 19.20 -3.64
N LEU A 66 20.06 18.02 -4.13
CA LEU A 66 20.54 17.48 -5.40
C LEU A 66 20.31 18.45 -6.57
N LEU A 67 19.20 19.19 -6.54
CA LEU A 67 18.84 20.12 -7.62
C LEU A 67 19.49 21.50 -7.45
N ALA A 68 19.73 21.92 -6.21
CA ALA A 68 20.15 23.28 -5.88
C ALA A 68 21.63 23.43 -5.53
N ALA A 69 22.32 22.36 -5.13
CA ALA A 69 23.70 22.45 -4.65
C ALA A 69 24.69 22.72 -5.81
N PRO A 70 25.43 23.84 -5.78
CA PRO A 70 26.50 24.09 -6.74
C PRO A 70 27.73 23.23 -6.42
N HIS A 71 28.68 23.14 -7.36
CA HIS A 71 29.98 22.55 -7.06
C HIS A 71 30.75 23.42 -6.03
N PRO A 72 31.45 22.85 -5.03
CA PRO A 72 31.64 21.43 -4.72
C PRO A 72 30.62 20.84 -3.71
N TRP A 73 29.62 21.62 -3.30
CA TRP A 73 28.65 21.20 -2.29
C TRP A 73 27.78 20.02 -2.72
N LEU A 74 27.67 19.72 -4.02
CA LEU A 74 27.00 18.51 -4.49
C LEU A 74 27.67 17.22 -4.00
N VAL A 75 28.99 17.20 -3.76
CA VAL A 75 29.72 16.00 -3.33
C VAL A 75 29.18 15.43 -2.01
N PRO A 76 29.13 16.18 -0.89
CA PRO A 76 28.58 15.65 0.36
C PRO A 76 27.09 15.28 0.25
N VAL A 77 26.31 15.98 -0.59
CA VAL A 77 24.90 15.64 -0.84
C VAL A 77 24.77 14.29 -1.54
N ALA A 78 25.54 14.08 -2.62
CA ALA A 78 25.55 12.82 -3.37
C ALA A 78 26.02 11.64 -2.51
N VAL A 79 27.01 11.86 -1.63
CA VAL A 79 27.45 10.86 -0.64
C VAL A 79 26.32 10.53 0.34
N GLY A 80 25.61 11.54 0.85
CA GLY A 80 24.44 11.33 1.71
C GLY A 80 23.35 10.49 1.05
N VAL A 81 23.06 10.75 -0.24
CA VAL A 81 22.13 9.96 -1.04
C VAL A 81 22.61 8.52 -1.23
N LEU A 82 23.90 8.31 -1.52
CA LEU A 82 24.48 6.98 -1.65
C LEU A 82 24.35 6.17 -0.35
N VAL A 83 24.68 6.78 0.79
CA VAL A 83 24.53 6.14 2.11
C VAL A 83 23.07 5.77 2.37
N LEU A 84 22.13 6.65 2.04
CA LEU A 84 20.70 6.37 2.17
C LEU A 84 20.25 5.21 1.28
N MET A 85 20.68 5.17 0.02
CA MET A 85 20.33 4.09 -0.92
C MET A 85 20.95 2.74 -0.51
N LEU A 86 22.17 2.75 0.02
CA LEU A 86 22.80 1.57 0.61
C LEU A 86 22.01 1.06 1.82
N ALA A 87 21.55 1.96 2.70
CA ALA A 87 20.72 1.59 3.84
C ALA A 87 19.39 0.96 3.40
N TYR A 88 18.70 1.55 2.42
CA TYR A 88 17.47 0.97 1.84
C TYR A 88 17.72 -0.39 1.20
N THR A 89 18.80 -0.53 0.44
CA THR A 89 19.18 -1.80 -0.17
C THR A 89 19.44 -2.87 0.89
N ALA A 90 20.15 -2.54 1.97
CA ALA A 90 20.43 -3.47 3.06
C ALA A 90 19.16 -3.91 3.80
N VAL A 91 18.24 -2.98 4.05
CA VAL A 91 16.96 -3.27 4.71
C VAL A 91 16.09 -4.18 3.84
N ILE A 92 15.96 -3.89 2.54
CA ILE A 92 15.20 -4.72 1.59
C ILE A 92 15.84 -6.11 1.41
N ALA A 93 17.17 -6.19 1.29
CA ALA A 93 17.89 -7.46 1.17
C ALA A 93 17.66 -8.35 2.40
N ARG A 94 17.62 -7.76 3.59
CA ARG A 94 17.30 -8.49 4.83
C ARG A 94 15.84 -8.93 4.88
N ALA A 95 14.90 -8.08 4.47
CA ALA A 95 13.47 -8.41 4.45
C ALA A 95 13.16 -9.60 3.53
N LEU A 96 13.89 -9.78 2.43
CA LEU A 96 13.78 -10.96 1.55
C LEU A 96 14.25 -12.27 2.20
N GLY A 97 14.94 -12.19 3.34
CA GLY A 97 15.35 -13.35 4.13
C GLY A 97 14.37 -13.72 5.26
N PHE A 98 13.22 -13.07 5.37
CA PHE A 98 12.20 -13.43 6.35
C PHE A 98 11.37 -14.60 5.86
N ASP A 99 10.87 -15.41 6.79
CA ASP A 99 10.04 -16.57 6.50
C ASP A 99 8.66 -16.16 5.96
N GLU A 100 8.17 -14.98 6.34
CA GLU A 100 6.91 -14.39 5.86
C GLU A 100 7.15 -13.20 4.92
N PRO A 101 6.37 -13.05 3.83
CA PRO A 101 6.47 -11.89 2.96
C PRO A 101 6.07 -10.61 3.70
N VAL A 102 6.99 -9.64 3.74
CA VAL A 102 6.72 -8.33 4.35
C VAL A 102 5.91 -7.49 3.37
N THR A 103 4.72 -7.07 3.80
CA THR A 103 3.96 -6.03 3.12
C THR A 103 4.46 -4.67 3.60
N CYS A 104 5.23 -3.95 2.79
CA CYS A 104 5.72 -2.61 3.14
C CYS A 104 5.06 -1.54 2.29
N SER A 105 4.32 -0.63 2.93
CA SER A 105 3.86 0.64 2.33
C SER A 105 4.98 1.70 2.28
N CYS A 106 6.21 1.28 1.98
CA CYS A 106 7.42 2.11 2.00
C CYS A 106 7.35 3.35 1.07
N PHE A 107 6.39 3.40 0.13
CA PHE A 107 6.09 4.51 -0.79
C PHE A 107 4.66 5.07 -0.60
N GLY A 108 4.03 4.84 0.57
CA GLY A 108 2.61 5.06 0.76
C GLY A 108 1.75 4.14 -0.11
N SER A 109 0.56 4.59 -0.50
CA SER A 109 -0.41 3.84 -1.32
C SER A 109 -0.03 3.70 -2.82
N ILE A 110 1.16 4.17 -3.23
CA ILE A 110 1.52 4.37 -4.65
C ILE A 110 2.41 3.21 -5.18
N GLY A 111 2.70 2.18 -4.39
CA GLY A 111 3.61 1.08 -4.75
C GLY A 111 3.02 -0.32 -4.61
N ARG A 112 3.65 -1.32 -5.24
CA ARG A 112 3.39 -2.73 -4.97
C ARG A 112 3.67 -3.00 -3.49
N HIS A 113 2.73 -3.64 -2.81
CA HIS A 113 2.75 -3.78 -1.35
C HIS A 113 3.72 -4.87 -0.87
N ASP A 114 4.14 -5.80 -1.74
CA ASP A 114 5.04 -6.90 -1.37
C ASP A 114 6.50 -6.58 -1.69
N VAL A 115 7.39 -6.84 -0.71
CA VAL A 115 8.84 -6.80 -0.93
C VAL A 115 9.28 -8.04 -1.71
N ASP A 116 9.70 -7.87 -2.96
CA ASP A 116 10.12 -8.96 -3.85
C ASP A 116 11.55 -8.77 -4.40
N ARG A 117 12.03 -9.75 -5.18
CA ARG A 117 13.35 -9.67 -5.83
C ARG A 117 13.47 -8.49 -6.80
N THR A 118 12.37 -8.06 -7.41
CA THR A 118 12.37 -6.91 -8.32
C THR A 118 12.60 -5.60 -7.56
N THR A 119 12.07 -5.51 -6.33
CA THR A 119 12.30 -4.40 -5.40
C THR A 119 13.77 -4.29 -5.03
N LEU A 120 14.46 -5.41 -4.79
CA LEU A 120 15.90 -5.41 -4.55
C LEU A 120 16.69 -4.94 -5.78
N VAL A 121 16.37 -5.45 -6.97
CA VAL A 121 17.02 -5.02 -8.23
C VAL A 121 16.87 -3.51 -8.42
N ARG A 122 15.67 -2.96 -8.22
CA ARG A 122 15.44 -1.51 -8.30
C ARG A 122 16.33 -0.73 -7.32
N ASN A 123 16.43 -1.16 -6.07
CA ASN A 123 17.25 -0.48 -5.06
C ASN A 123 18.76 -0.57 -5.36
N VAL A 124 19.22 -1.71 -5.87
CA VAL A 124 20.61 -1.87 -6.34
C VAL A 124 20.89 -0.91 -7.51
N LEU A 125 19.98 -0.80 -8.48
CA LEU A 125 20.13 0.16 -9.58
C LEU A 125 20.21 1.60 -9.06
N LEU A 126 19.31 2.02 -8.16
CA LEU A 126 19.36 3.36 -7.55
C LEU A 126 20.67 3.61 -6.79
N THR A 127 21.20 2.59 -6.11
CA THR A 127 22.50 2.64 -5.43
C THR A 127 23.65 2.86 -6.41
N LEU A 128 23.64 2.14 -7.55
CA LEU A 128 24.65 2.31 -8.60
C LEU A 128 24.57 3.72 -9.23
N LEU A 129 23.36 4.23 -9.47
CA LEU A 129 23.14 5.60 -9.96
C LEU A 129 23.67 6.64 -8.95
N ALA A 130 23.43 6.44 -7.65
CA ALA A 130 23.98 7.32 -6.62
C ALA A 130 25.51 7.29 -6.59
N GLY A 131 26.12 6.11 -6.79
CA GLY A 131 27.59 5.98 -6.91
C GLY A 131 28.15 6.70 -8.14
N ALA A 132 27.48 6.57 -9.29
CA ALA A 132 27.85 7.31 -10.51
C ALA A 132 27.73 8.82 -10.30
N LEU A 133 26.70 9.29 -9.58
CA LEU A 133 26.55 10.71 -9.27
C LEU A 133 27.67 11.24 -8.35
N VAL A 134 28.09 10.47 -7.35
CA VAL A 134 29.25 10.83 -6.50
C VAL A 134 30.49 10.99 -7.37
N TRP A 135 30.73 10.06 -8.30
CA TRP A 135 31.85 10.15 -9.23
C TRP A 135 31.79 11.44 -10.06
N SER A 136 30.66 11.72 -10.70
CA SER A 136 30.48 12.94 -11.50
C SER A 136 30.63 14.22 -10.67
N ALA A 137 30.12 14.25 -9.44
CA ALA A 137 30.23 15.41 -8.56
C ALA A 137 31.69 15.70 -8.16
N VAL A 138 32.50 14.65 -7.94
CA VAL A 138 33.94 14.76 -7.68
C VAL A 138 34.70 15.28 -8.89
N GLU A 139 34.27 14.91 -10.11
CA GLU A 139 34.83 15.42 -11.37
C GLU A 139 34.46 16.88 -11.67
N GLY A 140 33.60 17.51 -10.87
CA GLY A 140 33.22 18.91 -11.04
C GLY A 140 31.76 19.14 -11.47
N ALA A 141 30.99 18.07 -11.72
CA ALA A 141 29.61 18.23 -12.15
C ALA A 141 28.75 18.86 -11.04
N SER A 142 27.83 19.75 -11.43
CA SER A 142 26.72 20.20 -10.59
C SER A 142 25.45 20.35 -11.42
N THR A 143 24.29 20.17 -10.81
CA THR A 143 23.00 20.31 -11.51
C THR A 143 22.77 21.75 -11.99
N PRO A 144 22.96 22.81 -11.17
CA PRO A 144 22.78 24.19 -11.64
C PRO A 144 23.70 24.57 -12.79
N ASP A 145 24.98 24.19 -12.73
CA ASP A 145 25.97 24.56 -13.76
C ASP A 145 25.65 23.84 -15.08
N THR A 146 25.29 22.55 -15.01
CA THR A 146 24.93 21.78 -16.21
C THR A 146 23.66 22.32 -16.87
N VAL A 147 22.66 22.75 -16.08
CA VAL A 147 21.43 23.38 -16.58
C VAL A 147 21.70 24.76 -17.20
N ALA A 148 22.65 25.52 -16.66
CA ALA A 148 23.02 26.82 -17.23
C ALA A 148 23.75 26.69 -18.58
N GLU A 149 24.48 25.60 -18.79
CA GLU A 149 25.27 25.34 -20.01
C GLU A 149 24.50 24.55 -21.09
N LEU A 150 23.25 24.19 -20.81
CA LEU A 150 22.42 23.35 -21.67
C LEU A 150 22.00 24.07 -22.96
N ASP A 151 22.41 23.53 -24.11
CA ASP A 151 22.03 24.02 -25.43
C ASP A 151 20.68 23.43 -25.90
N ALA A 152 20.21 23.86 -27.08
CA ALA A 152 18.94 23.37 -27.63
C ALA A 152 18.92 21.85 -27.84
N ALA A 153 20.05 21.25 -28.22
CA ALA A 153 20.16 19.79 -28.40
C ALA A 153 20.05 19.04 -27.07
N GLY A 154 20.66 19.55 -26.00
CA GLY A 154 20.54 19.00 -24.66
C GLY A 154 19.11 19.08 -24.12
N TRP A 155 18.39 20.18 -24.37
CA TRP A 155 16.98 20.30 -24.00
C TRP A 155 16.10 19.28 -24.72
N TRP A 156 16.32 19.07 -26.03
CA TRP A 156 15.62 18.03 -26.78
C TRP A 156 15.97 16.62 -26.29
N ALA A 157 17.22 16.36 -25.89
CA ALA A 157 17.63 15.08 -25.33
C ALA A 157 16.96 14.80 -23.98
N LEU A 158 16.83 15.80 -23.10
CA LEU A 158 16.08 15.68 -21.84
C LEU A 158 14.59 15.39 -22.10
N LEU A 159 13.98 16.12 -23.03
CA LEU A 159 12.58 15.91 -23.40
C LEU A 159 12.36 14.51 -23.98
N ALA A 160 13.26 14.03 -24.83
CA ALA A 160 13.21 12.69 -25.40
C ALA A 160 13.37 11.61 -24.31
N ALA A 161 14.28 11.80 -23.34
CA ALA A 161 14.44 10.89 -22.21
C ALA A 161 13.19 10.85 -21.34
N ALA A 162 12.60 12.00 -21.01
CA ALA A 162 11.34 12.06 -20.26
C ALA A 162 10.18 11.39 -21.01
N ALA A 163 10.05 11.65 -22.31
CA ALA A 163 9.04 11.02 -23.16
C ALA A 163 9.22 9.50 -23.23
N ALA A 164 10.46 9.02 -23.34
CA ALA A 164 10.77 7.58 -23.34
C ALA A 164 10.35 6.91 -22.03
N VAL A 165 10.55 7.57 -20.88
CA VAL A 165 10.08 7.07 -19.58
C VAL A 165 8.55 6.99 -19.55
N VAL A 166 7.85 8.04 -19.98
CA VAL A 166 6.38 8.05 -20.04
C VAL A 166 5.86 6.93 -20.94
N VAL A 167 6.43 6.76 -22.14
CA VAL A 167 6.07 5.67 -23.06
C VAL A 167 6.36 4.32 -22.44
N ALA A 168 7.51 4.14 -21.78
CA ALA A 168 7.85 2.88 -21.11
C ALA A 168 6.82 2.55 -20.01
N VAL A 169 6.39 3.53 -19.21
CA VAL A 169 5.36 3.35 -18.19
C VAL A 169 4.01 2.95 -18.82
N LEU A 170 3.57 3.67 -19.86
CA LEU A 170 2.30 3.41 -20.55
C LEU A 170 2.28 2.02 -21.23
N VAL A 171 3.36 1.64 -21.90
CA VAL A 171 3.48 0.35 -22.60
C VAL A 171 3.65 -0.81 -21.63
N SER A 172 4.35 -0.59 -20.50
CA SER A 172 4.53 -1.62 -19.47
C SER A 172 3.27 -1.87 -18.64
N GLY A 173 2.19 -1.12 -18.90
CA GLY A 173 0.89 -1.31 -18.25
C GLY A 173 0.93 -1.14 -16.73
N ALA A 174 1.93 -0.43 -16.19
CA ALA A 174 1.93 -0.06 -14.79
C ALA A 174 0.83 0.99 -14.60
N PRO A 175 -0.31 0.66 -13.98
CA PRO A 175 -1.28 1.69 -13.71
C PRO A 175 -0.62 2.70 -12.77
N PRO A 176 -0.84 4.01 -12.95
CA PRO A 176 -0.68 4.90 -11.82
C PRO A 176 -1.66 4.36 -10.77
N THR A 177 -1.16 3.67 -9.76
CA THR A 177 -1.89 3.39 -8.52
C THR A 177 -2.03 4.71 -7.77
N SER A 178 -2.78 5.62 -8.39
CA SER A 178 -3.63 6.51 -7.65
C SER A 178 -4.48 5.58 -6.81
N SER A 179 -4.26 5.61 -5.50
CA SER A 179 -5.37 5.41 -4.58
C SER A 179 -6.39 6.45 -5.03
N ALA A 180 -7.30 6.03 -5.91
CA ALA A 180 -8.53 6.73 -6.08
C ALA A 180 -9.17 6.62 -4.70
N ARG A 181 -8.99 7.67 -3.89
CA ARG A 181 -10.09 8.14 -3.07
C ARG A 181 -11.22 8.28 -4.08
N VAL A 182 -12.12 7.31 -4.08
CA VAL A 182 -13.34 7.36 -4.86
C VAL A 182 -13.95 8.73 -4.53
N PRO A 183 -14.06 9.64 -5.51
CA PRO A 183 -14.77 10.88 -5.26
C PRO A 183 -16.18 10.50 -4.80
N ASP A 184 -16.65 11.09 -3.71
CA ASP A 184 -17.98 10.92 -3.10
C ASP A 184 -19.17 11.20 -4.04
N ASP A 185 -18.93 11.47 -5.33
CA ASP A 185 -19.91 11.94 -6.30
C ASP A 185 -20.25 10.93 -7.42
N GLU A 186 -19.76 9.69 -7.34
CA GLU A 186 -20.22 8.61 -8.22
C GLU A 186 -20.67 7.39 -7.39
N LEU A 187 -21.92 7.46 -6.92
CA LEU A 187 -22.77 6.29 -6.63
C LEU A 187 -22.97 5.46 -7.91
N LEU A 188 -21.89 4.98 -8.52
CA LEU A 188 -21.96 4.01 -9.60
C LEU A 188 -22.38 2.69 -8.97
N ASP A 189 -23.66 2.37 -9.22
CA ASP A 189 -24.27 1.04 -9.16
C ASP A 189 -23.30 -0.04 -8.68
N TYR A 190 -23.36 -0.35 -7.39
CA TYR A 190 -22.83 -1.61 -6.87
C TYR A 190 -23.57 -2.74 -7.60
N GLU A 191 -23.04 -3.16 -8.75
CA GLU A 191 -23.56 -4.31 -9.46
C GLU A 191 -23.31 -5.51 -8.55
N ARG A 192 -24.39 -6.12 -8.06
CA ARG A 192 -24.34 -7.33 -7.23
C ARG A 192 -23.60 -8.43 -7.99
N GLN A 193 -22.31 -8.59 -7.70
CA GLN A 193 -21.49 -9.67 -8.23
C GLN A 193 -21.76 -10.95 -7.44
N ARG A 194 -21.77 -12.10 -8.12
CA ARG A 194 -21.85 -13.40 -7.43
C ARG A 194 -20.60 -13.60 -6.57
N ILE A 195 -20.76 -14.25 -5.43
CA ILE A 195 -19.63 -14.67 -4.61
C ILE A 195 -18.71 -15.57 -5.46
N PRO A 196 -17.44 -15.18 -5.67
CA PRO A 196 -16.51 -16.00 -6.44
C PRO A 196 -16.14 -17.26 -5.66
N TYR A 197 -15.63 -18.26 -6.37
CA TYR A 197 -15.16 -19.48 -5.74
C TYR A 197 -13.92 -19.21 -4.89
N GLY A 198 -14.03 -19.44 -3.59
CA GLY A 198 -12.92 -19.45 -2.65
C GLY A 198 -13.20 -20.47 -1.56
N VAL A 199 -12.15 -20.95 -0.91
CA VAL A 199 -12.21 -21.97 0.15
C VAL A 199 -11.54 -21.42 1.39
N LEU A 200 -12.17 -21.66 2.53
CA LEU A 200 -11.63 -21.39 3.86
C LEU A 200 -11.60 -22.68 4.67
N THR A 201 -10.59 -22.78 5.53
CA THR A 201 -10.40 -23.89 6.47
C THR A 201 -10.50 -23.33 7.89
N THR A 202 -11.46 -23.81 8.67
CA THR A 202 -11.62 -23.47 10.09
C THR A 202 -10.54 -24.13 10.95
N ALA A 203 -10.38 -23.66 12.19
CA ALA A 203 -9.39 -24.19 13.12
C ALA A 203 -9.55 -25.71 13.43
N ASP A 204 -10.76 -26.26 13.29
CA ASP A 204 -11.05 -27.69 13.44
C ASP A 204 -10.76 -28.52 12.17
N GLY A 205 -10.21 -27.90 11.12
CA GLY A 205 -9.82 -28.54 9.87
C GLY A 205 -10.96 -28.76 8.89
N ARG A 206 -12.18 -28.27 9.18
CA ARG A 206 -13.27 -28.30 8.19
C ARG A 206 -13.02 -27.28 7.09
N THR A 207 -13.24 -27.68 5.85
CA THR A 207 -13.20 -26.81 4.69
C THR A 207 -14.61 -26.46 4.25
N ALA A 208 -14.82 -25.20 3.85
CA ALA A 208 -16.06 -24.73 3.27
C ALA A 208 -15.77 -23.67 2.21
N THR A 209 -16.60 -23.63 1.18
CA THR A 209 -16.54 -22.57 0.17
C THR A 209 -17.14 -21.27 0.71
N LEU A 210 -16.77 -20.13 0.11
CA LEU A 210 -17.35 -18.83 0.46
C LEU A 210 -18.88 -18.81 0.28
N ALA A 211 -19.37 -19.44 -0.79
CA ALA A 211 -20.79 -19.56 -1.05
C ALA A 211 -21.50 -20.40 0.02
N GLU A 212 -20.94 -21.55 0.42
CA GLU A 212 -21.50 -22.39 1.50
C GLU A 212 -21.54 -21.65 2.83
N LEU A 213 -20.50 -20.89 3.16
CA LEU A 213 -20.44 -20.08 4.39
C LEU A 213 -21.51 -18.98 4.39
N ALA A 214 -21.66 -18.28 3.26
CA ALA A 214 -22.62 -17.20 3.10
C ALA A 214 -24.08 -17.70 3.11
N MET A 215 -24.35 -18.89 2.56
CA MET A 215 -25.70 -19.49 2.56
C MET A 215 -26.28 -19.71 3.97
N THR A 216 -25.42 -19.82 5.00
CA THR A 216 -25.87 -19.98 6.39
C THR A 216 -26.22 -18.66 7.06
N GLN A 217 -25.45 -17.62 6.77
CA GLN A 217 -25.54 -16.28 7.34
C GLN A 217 -24.59 -15.37 6.55
N ALA A 218 -24.87 -14.07 6.51
CA ALA A 218 -23.95 -13.11 5.91
C ALA A 218 -22.58 -13.16 6.62
N ARG A 219 -21.50 -13.00 5.85
CA ARG A 219 -20.13 -13.13 6.37
C ARG A 219 -19.31 -11.89 6.05
N LEU A 220 -18.74 -11.26 7.07
CA LEU A 220 -17.68 -10.27 6.89
C LEU A 220 -16.34 -10.99 6.93
N LEU A 221 -15.69 -11.14 5.78
CA LEU A 221 -14.32 -11.65 5.73
C LEU A 221 -13.36 -10.50 5.94
N VAL A 222 -12.41 -10.65 6.88
CA VAL A 222 -11.33 -9.69 7.12
C VAL A 222 -10.00 -10.40 6.87
N VAL A 223 -9.37 -10.10 5.74
CA VAL A 223 -8.10 -10.70 5.32
C VAL A 223 -6.94 -10.00 6.02
N LEU A 224 -6.18 -10.78 6.78
CA LEU A 224 -5.08 -10.31 7.61
C LEU A 224 -3.76 -11.00 7.22
N SER A 225 -2.66 -10.31 7.45
CA SER A 225 -1.30 -10.83 7.26
C SER A 225 -0.52 -10.77 8.57
N PRO A 226 0.16 -11.87 8.97
CA PRO A 226 1.09 -11.86 10.09
C PRO A 226 2.19 -10.80 9.89
N GLY A 227 2.61 -10.14 10.97
CA GLY A 227 3.67 -9.13 10.92
C GLY A 227 3.29 -7.80 10.25
N CYS A 228 2.03 -7.62 9.86
CA CYS A 228 1.50 -6.34 9.39
C CYS A 228 0.87 -5.57 10.56
N ALA A 229 1.46 -4.44 10.96
CA ALA A 229 0.98 -3.66 12.11
C ALA A 229 -0.48 -3.16 11.98
N PRO A 230 -0.92 -2.63 10.82
CA PRO A 230 -2.35 -2.35 10.59
C PRO A 230 -3.25 -3.59 10.72
N CYS A 231 -2.78 -4.78 10.32
CA CYS A 231 -3.54 -6.02 10.51
C CYS A 231 -3.70 -6.35 11.99
N VAL A 232 -2.67 -6.19 12.82
CA VAL A 232 -2.74 -6.43 14.27
C VAL A 232 -3.74 -5.48 14.94
N ARG A 233 -3.74 -4.19 14.57
CA ARG A 233 -4.71 -3.22 15.11
C ARG A 233 -6.14 -3.49 14.64
N THR A 234 -6.32 -3.91 13.39
CA THR A 234 -7.62 -4.34 12.86
C THR A 234 -8.11 -5.61 13.57
N ALA A 235 -7.22 -6.57 13.78
CA ALA A 235 -7.50 -7.83 14.48
C ALA A 235 -8.04 -7.58 15.90
N ALA A 236 -7.45 -6.64 16.63
CA ALA A 236 -7.85 -6.28 17.99
C ALA A 236 -9.29 -5.71 18.10
N ARG A 237 -9.91 -5.32 16.98
CA ARG A 237 -11.29 -4.80 16.94
C ARG A 237 -12.32 -5.86 16.53
N LEU A 238 -11.87 -7.03 16.07
CA LEU A 238 -12.76 -8.03 15.48
C LEU A 238 -13.78 -8.59 16.46
N ASP A 239 -13.41 -8.78 17.73
CA ASP A 239 -14.33 -9.27 18.77
C ASP A 239 -15.48 -8.28 19.02
N GLU A 240 -15.15 -6.99 19.07
CA GLU A 240 -16.14 -5.92 19.21
C GLU A 240 -17.08 -5.88 18.00
N TRP A 241 -16.54 -5.90 16.79
CA TRP A 241 -17.34 -5.92 15.57
C TRP A 241 -18.21 -7.17 15.46
N ALA A 242 -17.67 -8.34 15.81
CA ALA A 242 -18.42 -9.59 15.81
C ALA A 242 -19.61 -9.54 16.79
N ALA A 243 -19.43 -8.93 17.97
CA ALA A 243 -20.50 -8.75 18.93
C ALA A 243 -21.60 -7.79 18.44
N GLN A 244 -21.23 -6.71 17.76
CA GLN A 244 -22.17 -5.70 17.26
C GLN A 244 -22.95 -6.17 16.01
N LEU A 245 -22.28 -6.94 15.13
CA LEU A 245 -22.86 -7.45 13.89
C LEU A 245 -23.71 -8.71 14.10
N ALA A 246 -23.55 -9.40 15.23
CA ALA A 246 -24.34 -10.58 15.55
C ALA A 246 -25.82 -10.23 15.85
N PRO A 247 -26.78 -11.09 15.48
CA PRO A 247 -26.61 -12.37 14.76
C PRO A 247 -26.66 -12.24 13.23
N ALA A 248 -26.81 -11.02 12.69
CA ALA A 248 -27.07 -10.82 11.27
C ALA A 248 -25.86 -11.15 10.38
N VAL A 249 -24.66 -10.76 10.83
CA VAL A 249 -23.40 -10.97 10.10
C VAL A 249 -22.38 -11.62 11.03
N SER A 250 -21.74 -12.70 10.57
CA SER A 250 -20.61 -13.34 11.25
C SER A 250 -19.28 -12.86 10.67
N VAL A 251 -18.36 -12.46 11.55
CA VAL A 251 -17.01 -12.02 11.18
C VAL A 251 -16.07 -13.22 11.10
N LEU A 252 -15.20 -13.27 10.09
CA LEU A 252 -14.16 -14.28 9.92
C LEU A 252 -12.82 -13.61 9.59
N ALA A 253 -11.81 -13.85 10.42
CA ALA A 253 -10.43 -13.40 10.23
C ALA A 253 -9.68 -14.40 9.34
N VAL A 254 -9.30 -14.00 8.13
CA VAL A 254 -8.66 -14.86 7.13
C VAL A 254 -7.15 -14.71 7.15
N TYR A 255 -6.45 -15.79 7.51
CA TYR A 255 -4.99 -15.87 7.58
C TYR A 255 -4.41 -16.75 6.46
N PRO A 256 -3.12 -16.55 6.07
CA PRO A 256 -2.52 -17.25 4.92
C PRO A 256 -2.36 -18.77 5.12
N ASP A 257 -2.33 -19.23 6.37
CA ASP A 257 -2.13 -20.63 6.73
C ASP A 257 -2.68 -20.92 8.15
N VAL A 258 -2.80 -22.21 8.48
CA VAL A 258 -3.35 -22.67 9.77
C VAL A 258 -2.47 -22.26 10.94
N SER A 259 -1.14 -22.25 10.79
CA SER A 259 -0.23 -21.86 11.88
C SER A 259 -0.44 -20.40 12.24
N SER A 260 -0.52 -19.52 11.25
CA SER A 260 -0.84 -18.10 11.42
C SER A 260 -2.21 -17.89 12.08
N ALA A 261 -3.22 -18.65 11.65
CA ALA A 261 -4.56 -18.59 12.25
C ALA A 261 -4.59 -19.05 13.72
N MET A 262 -3.74 -20.02 14.08
CA MET A 262 -3.64 -20.56 15.44
C MET A 262 -2.82 -19.69 16.39
N THR A 263 -1.85 -18.92 15.88
CA THR A 263 -1.02 -18.03 16.69
C THR A 263 -1.62 -16.64 16.86
N ALA A 264 -2.64 -16.29 16.08
CA ALA A 264 -3.43 -15.08 16.27
C ALA A 264 -4.02 -15.03 17.68
N SER A 265 -3.77 -13.93 18.39
CA SER A 265 -4.12 -13.78 19.81
C SER A 265 -4.93 -12.52 20.09
N GLU A 266 -5.08 -11.67 19.08
CA GLU A 266 -5.70 -10.35 19.15
C GLU A 266 -7.24 -10.43 19.17
N HIS A 267 -7.80 -11.58 18.81
CA HIS A 267 -9.24 -11.84 18.78
C HIS A 267 -9.56 -13.28 19.17
N ALA A 268 -10.83 -13.58 19.35
CA ALA A 268 -11.29 -14.91 19.73
C ALA A 268 -10.96 -15.96 18.65
N PRO A 269 -10.45 -17.15 19.03
CA PRO A 269 -9.94 -18.16 18.09
C PRO A 269 -11.02 -18.73 17.15
N GLU A 270 -12.29 -18.63 17.52
CA GLU A 270 -13.43 -19.03 16.69
C GLU A 270 -13.62 -18.15 15.45
N LEU A 271 -13.08 -16.93 15.45
CA LEU A 271 -13.11 -16.04 14.28
C LEU A 271 -12.00 -16.42 13.28
N SER A 272 -10.96 -17.13 13.71
CA SER A 272 -9.81 -17.50 12.88
C SER A 272 -10.15 -18.56 11.84
N VAL A 273 -9.86 -18.25 10.58
CA VAL A 273 -9.85 -19.20 9.47
C VAL A 273 -8.58 -19.04 8.65
N SER A 274 -8.19 -20.10 7.94
CA SER A 274 -7.05 -20.07 7.03
C SER A 274 -7.50 -20.28 5.59
N GLU A 275 -6.74 -19.74 4.64
CA GLU A 275 -7.00 -19.94 3.22
C GLU A 275 -5.92 -20.84 2.57
N PRO A 276 -6.29 -21.92 1.87
CA PRO A 276 -5.32 -22.67 1.09
C PRO A 276 -4.83 -21.86 -0.11
N GLU A 277 -3.51 -21.90 -0.36
CA GLU A 277 -2.87 -21.35 -1.57
C GLU A 277 -3.16 -19.86 -1.86
N LEU A 278 -3.50 -19.08 -0.83
CA LEU A 278 -3.83 -17.66 -0.95
C LEU A 278 -5.05 -17.40 -1.87
N ASN A 279 -5.98 -18.36 -1.95
CA ASN A 279 -7.08 -18.33 -2.91
C ASN A 279 -8.07 -17.18 -2.68
N VAL A 280 -8.31 -16.76 -1.44
CA VAL A 280 -9.27 -15.70 -1.09
C VAL A 280 -8.60 -14.34 -1.26
N ARG A 281 -7.39 -14.16 -0.72
CA ARG A 281 -6.68 -12.88 -0.81
C ARG A 281 -6.34 -12.50 -2.25
N ARG A 282 -6.07 -13.46 -3.14
CA ARG A 282 -5.86 -13.15 -4.57
C ARG A 282 -7.10 -12.58 -5.26
N LEU A 283 -8.29 -12.88 -4.75
CA LEU A 283 -9.55 -12.41 -5.31
C LEU A 283 -9.96 -11.04 -4.75
N PHE A 284 -9.75 -10.82 -3.45
CA PHE A 284 -10.31 -9.67 -2.74
C PHE A 284 -9.29 -8.65 -2.23
N SER A 285 -7.98 -8.93 -2.30
CA SER A 285 -6.96 -8.05 -1.72
C SER A 285 -6.04 -7.45 -2.77
N GLY A 286 -5.99 -6.11 -2.81
CA GLY A 286 -4.87 -5.35 -3.37
C GLY A 286 -3.76 -5.07 -2.34
N GLY A 287 -4.01 -5.39 -1.06
CA GLY A 287 -3.14 -5.21 0.10
C GLY A 287 -3.84 -5.73 1.37
N THR A 288 -3.15 -5.73 2.52
CA THR A 288 -3.75 -6.13 3.82
C THR A 288 -3.55 -5.05 4.88
N PRO A 289 -4.54 -4.80 5.77
CA PRO A 289 -5.80 -5.55 5.91
C PRO A 289 -6.79 -5.22 4.78
N ALA A 290 -7.66 -6.18 4.47
CA ALA A 290 -8.77 -6.00 3.52
C ALA A 290 -10.06 -6.61 4.07
N ALA A 291 -11.22 -6.08 3.69
CA ALA A 291 -12.50 -6.64 4.09
C ALA A 291 -13.48 -6.76 2.92
N VAL A 292 -14.31 -7.79 2.94
CA VAL A 292 -15.40 -7.99 1.98
C VAL A 292 -16.60 -8.59 2.70
N LEU A 293 -17.80 -8.08 2.39
CA LEU A 293 -19.06 -8.58 2.94
C LEU A 293 -19.73 -9.52 1.93
N LEU A 294 -19.98 -10.75 2.36
CA LEU A 294 -20.73 -11.76 1.61
C LEU A 294 -22.19 -11.76 2.08
N GLY A 295 -23.12 -11.55 1.17
CA GLY A 295 -24.55 -11.61 1.43
C GLY A 295 -25.06 -13.06 1.51
N ALA A 296 -26.07 -13.28 2.34
CA ALA A 296 -26.70 -14.59 2.49
C ALA A 296 -27.46 -15.06 1.23
N ASP A 297 -27.66 -14.16 0.27
CA ASP A 297 -28.31 -14.41 -1.02
C ASP A 297 -27.35 -14.96 -2.10
N GLY A 298 -26.07 -15.18 -1.75
CA GLY A 298 -25.06 -15.71 -2.68
C GLY A 298 -24.36 -14.65 -3.52
N PHE A 299 -24.58 -13.36 -3.21
CA PHE A 299 -23.91 -12.23 -3.84
C PHE A 299 -22.97 -11.53 -2.85
N LEU A 300 -22.00 -10.79 -3.38
CA LEU A 300 -21.29 -9.82 -2.57
C LEU A 300 -22.28 -8.73 -2.13
N ALA A 301 -22.19 -8.33 -0.87
CA ALA A 301 -23.06 -7.31 -0.27
C ALA A 301 -22.30 -6.00 0.03
N GLY A 302 -20.97 -6.01 0.00
CA GLY A 302 -20.14 -4.81 0.10
C GLY A 302 -18.64 -5.12 -0.02
N GLY A 303 -17.84 -4.10 -0.31
CA GLY A 303 -16.41 -4.24 -0.59
C GLY A 303 -16.11 -4.93 -1.94
N PRO A 304 -14.85 -5.35 -2.19
CA PRO A 304 -13.73 -5.35 -1.25
C PRO A 304 -13.18 -3.94 -0.94
N VAL A 305 -12.84 -3.70 0.33
CA VAL A 305 -12.14 -2.48 0.80
C VAL A 305 -10.77 -2.84 1.36
N VAL A 306 -9.81 -1.90 1.32
CA VAL A 306 -8.42 -2.13 1.76
C VAL A 306 -7.97 -0.98 2.66
N GLY A 307 -7.35 -1.33 3.80
CA GLY A 307 -6.80 -0.38 4.78
C GLY A 307 -7.57 -0.36 6.10
N GLU A 308 -6.85 -0.13 7.20
CA GLU A 308 -7.39 -0.16 8.58
C GLU A 308 -8.56 0.80 8.77
N ASP A 309 -8.38 2.09 8.44
CA ASP A 309 -9.42 3.12 8.63
C ASP A 309 -10.63 2.88 7.72
N VAL A 310 -10.38 2.47 6.47
CA VAL A 310 -11.45 2.19 5.48
C VAL A 310 -12.28 0.99 5.90
N ILE A 311 -11.67 -0.04 6.50
CA ILE A 311 -12.41 -1.19 7.04
C ILE A 311 -13.27 -0.75 8.23
N ALA A 312 -12.76 0.13 9.09
CA ALA A 312 -13.53 0.64 10.22
C ALA A 312 -14.78 1.39 9.75
N GLU A 313 -14.63 2.30 8.79
CA GLU A 313 -15.73 3.03 8.15
C GLU A 313 -16.72 2.07 7.47
N PHE A 314 -16.22 1.09 6.71
CA PHE A 314 -17.05 0.07 6.08
C PHE A 314 -17.88 -0.74 7.08
N VAL A 315 -17.31 -1.11 8.24
CA VAL A 315 -18.07 -1.81 9.30
C VAL A 315 -19.14 -0.92 9.90
N GLU A 316 -18.86 0.37 10.10
CA GLU A 316 -19.84 1.35 10.58
C GLU A 316 -21.01 1.51 9.59
N GLU A 317 -20.74 1.55 8.29
CA GLU A 317 -21.77 1.56 7.23
C GLU A 317 -22.64 0.30 7.27
N VAL A 318 -22.03 -0.88 7.44
CA VAL A 318 -22.77 -2.15 7.55
C VAL A 318 -23.66 -2.16 8.79
N LEU A 319 -23.15 -1.68 9.93
CA LEU A 319 -23.94 -1.55 11.16
C LEU A 319 -25.12 -0.59 10.99
N ALA A 320 -24.91 0.55 10.32
CA ALA A 320 -25.97 1.50 10.01
C ALA A 320 -27.07 0.86 9.15
N ALA A 321 -26.69 0.17 8.06
CA ALA A 321 -27.63 -0.51 7.17
C ALA A 321 -28.48 -1.57 7.91
N LEU A 322 -27.86 -2.36 8.81
CA LEU A 322 -28.58 -3.33 9.63
C LEU A 322 -29.57 -2.69 10.61
N SER A 323 -29.25 -1.50 11.13
CA SER A 323 -30.15 -0.75 12.01
C SER A 323 -31.37 -0.18 11.28
N GLU A 324 -31.21 0.24 10.02
CA GLU A 324 -32.31 0.75 9.19
C GLU A 324 -33.28 -0.36 8.79
N GLU A 325 -32.79 -1.55 8.44
CA GLU A 325 -33.65 -2.71 8.13
C GLU A 325 -34.44 -3.22 9.35
N SER A 326 -33.94 -2.97 10.57
CA SER A 326 -34.61 -3.38 11.80
C SER A 326 -35.66 -2.39 12.32
N ASP A 327 -35.76 -1.18 11.75
CA ASP A 327 -36.80 -0.18 12.08
C ASP A 327 -37.71 0.15 10.86
N PRO A 328 -38.74 -0.68 10.58
CA PRO A 328 -39.62 -0.48 9.43
C PRO A 328 -40.53 0.76 9.51
N THR A 329 -40.45 1.56 10.58
CA THR A 329 -41.27 2.78 10.77
C THR A 329 -40.65 4.08 10.25
N ALA A 330 -39.38 4.08 9.83
CA ALA A 330 -38.73 5.28 9.29
C ALA A 330 -38.92 5.49 7.76
N GLY A 331 -39.32 4.45 7.01
CA GLY A 331 -39.42 4.46 5.54
C GLY A 331 -40.81 4.76 4.95
N GLY A 332 -41.68 5.48 5.67
CA GLY A 332 -43.09 5.64 5.29
C GLY A 332 -43.53 7.09 5.04
N SER A 333 -43.05 7.75 3.99
CA SER A 333 -43.73 8.95 3.47
C SER A 333 -43.49 9.13 1.97
N GLY A 334 -44.39 8.54 1.17
CA GLY A 334 -44.36 8.74 -0.29
C GLY A 334 -45.51 8.08 -1.06
N ALA A 335 -46.69 7.90 -0.46
CA ALA A 335 -47.89 7.45 -1.18
C ALA A 335 -49.04 8.43 -0.93
N ALA A 336 -49.05 9.54 -1.66
CA ALA A 336 -50.23 10.40 -1.79
C ALA A 336 -50.94 10.09 -3.12
N THR A 337 -51.98 9.28 -2.98
CA THR A 337 -53.18 9.13 -3.78
C THR A 337 -53.47 10.24 -4.80
N GLN A 338 -53.59 9.89 -6.09
CA GLN A 338 -54.42 10.63 -7.05
C GLN A 338 -55.72 9.85 -7.29
N ALA A 339 -56.85 10.47 -6.95
CA ALA A 339 -58.19 10.02 -7.32
C ALA A 339 -58.57 10.59 -8.70
N PRO A 340 -59.36 9.86 -9.52
CA PRO A 340 -59.73 10.34 -10.85
C PRO A 340 -60.97 11.25 -10.78
N ALA A 341 -61.02 12.21 -11.70
CA ALA A 341 -62.23 12.92 -12.13
C ALA A 341 -62.71 12.35 -13.47
#